data_AF-A0A531KCM5-F1
#
_entry.id   AF-A0A531KCM5-F1
#
_cell.length_a   1.000
_cell.length_b   1.000
_cell.length_c   1.000
_cell.angle_alpha   90.00
_cell.angle_beta   90.00
_cell.angle_gamma   90.00
#
_symmetry.space_group_name_H-M   'P 1'
#
loop_
_entity.id
_entity.type
_entity.pdbx_description
1 polymer ?
#
loop_
_entity_poly.entity_id
_entity_poly.type
_entity_poly.pdbx_seq_one_letter_code
_entity_poly.pdbx_strand_id
1 'polypeptide(L)'
;RSHRVYSGISLITPSGKLRQRLVETRVRFKRLPRAEIDAYVASGEWRGKAGGYAVQGLAGAFVVKLVGSYTNVVGLPLYETVALLAGEGFKVHANWQSVRP
;
A
#
# COMPACT_ATOMS: atom_id res chain seq x y z
N ARG A 1 8.70 9.69 -13.44
CA ARG A 1 7.61 10.68 -13.26
C ARG A 1 6.98 10.49 -11.89
N SER A 2 6.18 11.43 -11.39
CA SER A 2 5.47 11.28 -10.10
C SER A 2 3.99 10.98 -10.32
N HIS A 3 3.43 10.08 -9.52
CA HIS A 3 2.01 9.74 -9.48
C HIS A 3 1.55 9.60 -8.03
N ARG A 4 0.22 9.46 -7.85
CA ARG A 4 -0.43 9.34 -6.54
C ARG A 4 -1.12 7.99 -6.45
N VAL A 5 -1.01 7.35 -5.30
CA VAL A 5 -1.73 6.13 -4.94
C VAL A 5 -2.66 6.46 -3.79
N TYR A 6 -3.94 6.16 -3.98
CA TYR A 6 -4.99 6.38 -3.00
C TYR A 6 -5.54 5.03 -2.56
N SER A 7 -5.55 4.75 -1.25
CA SER A 7 -6.33 3.64 -0.69
C SER A 7 -7.32 4.16 0.34
N GLY A 8 -8.56 3.69 0.22
CA GLY A 8 -9.64 3.94 1.17
C GLY A 8 -9.79 2.76 2.13
N ILE A 9 -9.90 3.05 3.42
CA ILE A 9 -10.25 2.08 4.46
C ILE A 9 -11.66 2.40 4.95
N SER A 10 -12.50 1.38 5.06
CA SER A 10 -13.79 1.46 5.75
C SER A 10 -13.86 0.39 6.84
N LEU A 11 -14.15 0.81 8.07
CA LEU A 11 -14.40 -0.05 9.23
C LEU A 11 -15.86 0.12 9.65
N ILE A 12 -16.61 -0.98 9.66
CA ILE A 12 -17.97 -1.04 10.20
C ILE A 12 -17.89 -1.81 11.51
N THR A 13 -18.26 -1.17 12.61
CA THR A 13 -18.26 -1.79 13.94
C THR A 13 -19.47 -2.72 14.13
N PRO A 14 -19.47 -3.61 15.14
CA PRO A 14 -20.63 -4.44 15.46
C PRO A 14 -21.91 -3.66 15.76
N SER A 15 -21.80 -2.40 16.22
CA SER A 15 -22.95 -1.51 16.42
C SER A 15 -23.40 -0.79 15.14
N GLY A 16 -22.83 -1.12 13.98
CA GLY A 16 -23.14 -0.52 12.68
C GLY A 16 -22.46 0.81 12.41
N LYS A 17 -21.62 1.31 13.33
CA LYS A 17 -20.90 2.59 13.15
C LYS A 17 -19.86 2.48 12.04
N LEU A 18 -19.90 3.41 11.08
CA LEU A 18 -18.94 3.53 9.99
C LEU A 18 -17.78 4.47 10.35
N ARG A 19 -16.56 4.02 10.09
CA ARG A 19 -15.32 4.81 10.11
C ARG A 19 -14.60 4.69 8.79
N GLN A 20 -14.12 5.82 8.26
CA GLN A 20 -13.43 5.84 6.98
C GLN A 20 -12.16 6.69 7.03
N ARG A 21 -11.16 6.28 6.24
CA ARG A 21 -9.94 7.05 5.98
C ARG A 21 -9.54 6.89 4.52
N LEU A 22 -9.08 7.98 3.92
CA LEU A 22 -8.45 7.99 2.60
C LEU A 22 -6.98 8.37 2.79
N VAL A 23 -6.08 7.56 2.25
CA VAL A 23 -4.63 7.76 2.39
C VAL A 23 -4.01 8.00 1.02
N GLU A 24 -3.30 9.13 0.88
CA GLU A 24 -2.52 9.47 -0.31
C GLU A 24 -1.04 9.12 -0.08
N THR A 25 -0.45 8.40 -1.04
CA THR A 25 1.01 8.27 -1.14
C THR A 25 1.48 8.77 -2.50
N ARG A 26 2.49 9.64 -2.51
CA ARG A 26 3.15 10.10 -3.75
C ARG A 26 4.34 9.22 -4.03
N VAL A 27 4.38 8.66 -5.24
CA VAL A 27 5.45 7.78 -5.70
C VAL A 27 6.11 8.43 -6.90
N ARG A 28 7.44 8.48 -6.91
CA ARG A 28 8.24 8.98 -8.03
C ARG A 28 9.08 7.84 -8.59
N PHE A 29 8.93 7.61 -9.88
CA PHE A 29 9.78 6.70 -10.62
C PHE A 29 10.95 7.44 -11.26
N LYS A 30 12.08 6.72 -11.43
CA LYS A 30 13.17 7.14 -12.30
C LYS A 30 12.68 7.32 -13.74
N ARG A 31 13.54 7.89 -14.59
CA ARG A 31 13.30 7.83 -16.03
C ARG A 31 13.49 6.38 -16.46
N LEU A 32 12.44 5.76 -16.98
CA LEU A 32 12.49 4.39 -17.45
C LEU A 32 12.91 4.35 -18.92
N PRO A 33 14.07 3.77 -19.25
CA PRO A 33 14.41 3.45 -20.64
C PRO A 33 13.51 2.31 -21.13
N ARG A 34 13.33 2.24 -22.45
CA ARG A 34 12.42 1.26 -23.06
C ARG A 34 12.78 -0.19 -22.72
N ALA A 35 14.07 -0.51 -22.67
CA ALA A 35 14.56 -1.85 -22.32
C ALA A 35 14.06 -2.33 -20.93
N GLU A 36 14.01 -1.44 -19.93
CA GLU A 36 13.50 -1.81 -18.59
C GLU A 36 11.99 -1.98 -18.57
N ILE A 37 11.27 -1.17 -19.36
CA ILE A 37 9.82 -1.31 -19.51
C ILE A 37 9.51 -2.66 -20.16
N ASP A 38 10.21 -3.01 -21.24
CA ASP A 38 9.99 -4.26 -21.97
C ASP A 38 10.32 -5.48 -21.10
N ALA A 39 11.44 -5.44 -20.37
CA ALA A 39 11.81 -6.49 -19.41
C ALA A 39 10.77 -6.64 -18.29
N TYR A 40 10.26 -5.52 -17.76
CA TYR A 40 9.23 -5.55 -16.73
C TYR A 40 7.90 -6.13 -17.24
N VAL A 41 7.47 -5.72 -18.44
CA VAL A 41 6.25 -6.24 -19.05
C VAL A 41 6.37 -7.74 -19.32
N ALA A 42 7.53 -8.20 -19.79
CA ALA A 42 7.83 -9.61 -20.02
C ALA A 42 7.78 -10.45 -18.74
N SER A 43 8.12 -9.87 -17.58
CA SER A 43 8.03 -10.57 -16.28
C SER A 43 6.59 -10.94 -15.87
N GLY A 44 5.59 -10.24 -16.41
CA GLY A 44 4.18 -10.44 -16.06
C GLY A 44 3.76 -9.92 -14.68
N GLU A 45 4.67 -9.41 -13.85
CA GLU A 45 4.39 -8.94 -12.47
C GLU A 45 3.36 -7.81 -12.41
N TRP A 46 3.26 -7.02 -13.49
CA TRP A 46 2.30 -5.94 -13.64
C TRP A 46 0.84 -6.39 -13.63
N ARG A 47 0.57 -7.68 -13.91
CA ARG A 47 -0.79 -8.20 -14.05
C ARG A 47 -1.56 -8.12 -12.73
N GLY A 48 -2.79 -7.61 -12.80
CA GLY A 48 -3.67 -7.46 -11.64
C GLY A 48 -3.19 -6.42 -10.62
N LYS A 49 -2.25 -5.54 -10.99
CA LYS A 49 -1.76 -4.45 -10.13
C LYS A 49 -2.30 -3.11 -10.60
N ALA A 50 -2.84 -2.32 -9.67
CA ALA A 50 -3.24 -0.95 -9.97
C ALA A 50 -2.02 -0.12 -10.41
N GLY A 51 -2.15 0.59 -11.53
CA GLY A 51 -1.02 1.32 -12.13
C GLY A 51 0.01 0.42 -12.82
N GLY A 52 -0.25 -0.89 -12.93
CA GLY A 52 0.59 -1.84 -13.65
C GLY A 52 1.95 -2.08 -13.02
N TYR A 53 2.08 -1.98 -11.69
CA TYR A 53 3.34 -2.28 -11.01
C TYR A 53 3.14 -2.79 -9.58
N ALA A 54 4.09 -3.58 -9.07
CA ALA A 54 4.14 -4.00 -7.68
C ALA A 54 5.36 -3.40 -6.96
N VAL A 55 5.14 -2.48 -6.02
CA VAL A 55 6.24 -1.80 -5.30
C VAL A 55 7.13 -2.75 -4.48
N GLN A 56 6.55 -3.86 -4.02
CA GLN A 56 7.23 -4.92 -3.26
C GLN A 56 8.02 -5.90 -4.13
N GLY A 57 7.94 -5.74 -5.45
CA GLY A 57 8.54 -6.64 -6.43
C GLY A 57 9.56 -5.94 -7.32
N LEU A 58 9.70 -6.40 -8.57
CA LEU A 58 10.70 -5.89 -9.52
C LEU A 58 10.54 -4.39 -9.77
N ALA A 59 9.31 -3.87 -9.78
CA ALA A 59 9.08 -2.45 -9.95
C ALA A 59 9.57 -1.58 -8.78
N GLY A 60 9.90 -2.16 -7.64
CA GLY A 60 10.59 -1.47 -6.55
C GLY A 60 11.90 -0.83 -7.02
N ALA A 61 12.60 -1.44 -7.99
CA ALA A 61 13.82 -0.90 -8.59
C ALA A 61 13.60 0.40 -9.39
N PHE A 62 12.36 0.74 -9.72
CA PHE A 62 12.01 1.94 -10.45
C PHE A 62 11.72 3.13 -9.53
N VAL A 63 11.39 2.88 -8.26
CA VAL A 63 10.98 3.91 -7.29
C VAL A 63 12.20 4.66 -6.76
N VAL A 64 12.25 5.96 -7.01
CA VAL A 64 13.33 6.84 -6.52
C VAL A 64 12.91 7.71 -5.34
N LYS A 65 11.60 7.87 -5.13
CA LYS A 65 11.08 8.59 -3.96
C LYS A 65 9.66 8.12 -3.66
N LEU A 66 9.38 7.92 -2.37
CA LEU A 66 8.05 7.68 -1.85
C LEU A 66 7.80 8.68 -0.71
N VAL A 67 6.67 9.37 -0.75
CA VAL A 67 6.26 10.32 0.29
C VAL A 67 4.84 9.95 0.72
N GLY A 68 4.70 9.52 1.97
CA GLY A 68 3.46 8.97 2.53
C GLY A 68 3.67 7.55 3.04
N SER A 69 2.63 6.72 2.91
CA SER A 69 2.62 5.35 3.45
C SER A 69 3.04 4.33 2.38
N TYR A 70 4.06 3.52 2.67
CA TYR A 70 4.44 2.39 1.82
C TYR A 70 3.36 1.30 1.81
N THR A 71 2.79 1.00 2.97
CA THR A 71 1.75 -0.04 3.13
C THR A 71 0.46 0.36 2.41
N ASN A 72 0.16 1.65 2.32
CA ASN A 72 -0.87 2.20 1.43
C ASN A 72 -0.62 1.84 -0.04
N VAL A 73 0.64 1.88 -0.52
CA VAL A 73 0.96 1.51 -1.91
C VAL A 73 0.85 0.00 -2.13
N VAL A 74 1.15 -0.79 -1.11
CA VAL A 74 0.95 -2.25 -1.13
C VAL A 74 -0.53 -2.61 -1.19
N GLY A 75 -1.41 -1.79 -0.60
CA GLY A 75 -2.87 -1.89 -0.71
C GLY A 75 -3.64 -1.78 0.61
N LEU A 76 -2.95 -1.68 1.75
CA LEU A 76 -3.59 -1.47 3.05
C LEU A 76 -2.76 -0.50 3.90
N PRO A 77 -3.25 0.73 4.16
CA PRO A 77 -2.55 1.70 5.01
C PRO A 77 -2.53 1.25 6.48
N LEU A 78 -1.51 0.47 6.85
CA LEU A 78 -1.48 -0.22 8.15
C LEU A 78 -1.56 0.73 9.34
N TYR A 79 -0.94 1.91 9.26
CA TYR A 79 -1.01 2.90 10.33
C TYR A 79 -2.46 3.33 10.58
N GLU A 80 -3.16 3.76 9.54
CA GLU A 80 -4.55 4.21 9.62
C GLU A 80 -5.49 3.06 9.96
N THR A 81 -5.25 1.86 9.44
CA THR A 81 -6.04 0.67 9.78
C THR A 81 -5.93 0.34 11.27
N VAL A 82 -4.72 0.27 11.81
CA VAL A 82 -4.49 -0.02 13.24
C VAL A 82 -5.08 1.09 14.11
N ALA A 83 -4.89 2.36 13.72
CA ALA A 83 -5.45 3.50 14.45
C ALA A 83 -6.99 3.47 14.50
N LEU A 84 -7.66 3.12 13.38
CA LEU A 84 -9.12 2.98 13.35
C LEU A 84 -9.61 1.85 14.25
N LEU A 85 -8.96 0.68 14.19
CA LEU A 85 -9.33 -0.46 15.01
C LEU A 85 -9.09 -0.21 16.50
N ALA A 86 -7.92 0.31 16.87
CA ALA A 86 -7.61 0.65 18.25
C ALA A 86 -8.55 1.74 18.79
N GLY A 87 -8.91 2.73 17.97
CA GLY A 87 -9.86 3.78 18.32
C GLY A 87 -11.29 3.32 18.59
N GLU A 88 -11.69 2.16 18.06
CA GLU A 88 -12.98 1.51 18.36
C GLU A 88 -12.84 0.40 19.43
N GLY A 89 -11.70 0.33 20.12
CA GLY A 89 -11.49 -0.57 21.27
C GLY A 89 -11.07 -1.99 20.91
N PHE A 90 -10.76 -2.29 19.65
CA PHE A 90 -10.25 -3.60 19.26
C PHE A 90 -8.83 -3.82 19.80
N LYS A 91 -8.56 -5.02 20.34
CA LYS A 91 -7.26 -5.41 20.90
C LYS A 91 -6.24 -5.78 19.81
N VAL A 92 -5.92 -4.85 18.91
CA VAL A 92 -5.08 -5.11 17.72
C VAL A 92 -3.70 -5.66 18.07
N HIS A 93 -3.11 -5.22 19.18
CA HIS A 93 -1.77 -5.59 19.60
C HIS A 93 -1.69 -6.90 20.41
N ALA A 94 -2.83 -7.46 20.83
CA ALA A 94 -2.85 -8.66 21.67
C ALA A 94 -2.18 -9.87 20.99
N ASN A 95 -2.28 -9.96 19.65
CA ASN A 95 -1.72 -11.06 18.87
C ASN A 95 -0.29 -10.80 18.39
N TRP A 96 0.35 -9.68 18.74
CA TRP A 96 1.73 -9.43 18.32
C TRP A 96 2.74 -10.24 19.14
N GLN A 97 2.35 -10.66 20.35
CA GLN A 97 3.17 -11.49 21.23
C GLN A 97 3.28 -12.94 20.75
N SER A 98 2.42 -13.39 19.82
CA SER A 98 2.46 -14.74 19.25
C SER A 98 3.30 -14.85 17.98
N VAL A 99 3.84 -13.73 17.46
CA VAL A 99 4.76 -13.75 16.32
C VAL A 99 6.09 -14.33 16.82
N ARG A 100 6.32 -15.61 16.52
CA ARG A 100 7.62 -16.25 16.77
C ARG A 100 8.68 -15.62 15.85
N PRO A 101 9.92 -15.44 16.34
CA PRO A 101 11.02 -14.92 15.53
C PRO A 101 11.34 -15.81 14.33
#